data_AF-A0A7S2LYZ8-F1
#
_entry.id   AF-A0A7S2LYZ8-F1
#
_cell.length_a   1.000
_cell.length_b   1.000
_cell.length_c   1.000
_cell.angle_alpha   90.00
_cell.angle_beta   90.00
_cell.angle_gamma   90.00
#
_symmetry.space_group_name_H-M   'P 1'
#
loop_
_entity.id
_entity.type
_entity.pdbx_description
1 polymer ?
#
loop_
_entity_poly.entity_id
_entity_poly.type
_entity_poly.pdbx_seq_one_letter_code
_entity_poly.pdbx_strand_id
1 'polypeptide(L)'
;DLEGRPLRPKRVHSSHGSVRSLPGMEHDARTEETLLHGSPAGSGRMWLGPFCPSPPNSVELIFNEPVRIACARFWNYSRTPSRGVRDVEIYVDDLLIYQGIMRQSGGAHGGAESVLFTQRPDIVERYRALVYLPSAEELVTFFDESGRVEHGGRRPGLPAYGERPATAVVA
;
A
#
# COMPACT_ATOMS: atom_id res chain seq x y z
N ASP A 1 5.76 3.20 -15.02
CA ASP A 1 7.20 3.22 -15.28
C ASP A 1 7.69 4.66 -15.20
N LEU A 2 8.96 4.93 -15.54
CA LEU A 2 9.54 6.28 -15.53
C LEU A 2 9.01 7.17 -16.68
N GLU A 3 8.25 6.58 -17.60
CA GLU A 3 7.56 7.27 -18.69
C GLU A 3 6.09 7.57 -18.31
N GLY A 4 5.69 7.28 -17.06
CA GLY A 4 4.34 7.51 -16.54
C GLY A 4 3.29 6.56 -17.10
N ARG A 5 3.70 5.47 -17.76
CA ARG A 5 2.81 4.43 -18.29
C ARG A 5 2.52 3.37 -17.21
N PRO A 6 1.30 2.80 -17.19
CA PRO A 6 0.98 1.73 -16.26
C PRO A 6 1.83 0.47 -16.50
N LEU A 7 2.43 -0.06 -15.43
CA LEU A 7 3.08 -1.37 -15.46
C LEU A 7 2.01 -2.48 -15.47
N ARG A 8 2.33 -3.61 -16.11
CA ARG A 8 1.45 -4.78 -16.25
C ARG A 8 2.19 -6.03 -15.79
N PRO A 9 2.04 -6.42 -14.51
CA PRO A 9 2.56 -7.69 -14.05
C PRO A 9 1.91 -8.82 -14.86
N LYS A 10 2.68 -9.89 -15.07
CA LYS A 10 2.25 -11.06 -15.85
C LYS A 10 1.62 -12.11 -14.99
N ARG A 11 2.04 -12.19 -13.73
CA ARG A 11 1.49 -13.11 -12.74
C ARG A 11 1.31 -12.37 -11.43
N VAL A 12 0.36 -12.86 -10.66
CA VAL A 12 0.11 -12.45 -9.29
C VAL A 12 0.06 -13.70 -8.42
N HIS A 13 0.61 -13.60 -7.22
CA HIS A 13 0.44 -14.59 -6.17
C HIS A 13 0.01 -13.90 -4.90
N SER A 14 -0.86 -14.53 -4.11
CA SER A 14 -1.15 -14.10 -2.75
C SER A 14 -0.93 -15.26 -1.80
N SER A 15 -0.27 -14.99 -0.67
CA SER A 15 0.05 -16.00 0.35
C SER A 15 -1.17 -16.75 0.88
N HIS A 16 -2.34 -16.10 0.91
CA HIS A 16 -3.60 -16.70 1.36
C HIS A 16 -4.67 -16.72 0.26
N GLY A 17 -4.30 -16.42 -0.99
CA GLY A 17 -5.22 -16.38 -2.12
C GLY A 17 -6.32 -15.33 -1.96
N SER A 18 -7.57 -15.76 -2.08
CA SER A 18 -8.76 -14.92 -1.89
C SER A 18 -9.77 -15.61 -0.99
N VAL A 19 -10.87 -14.92 -0.69
CA VAL A 19 -11.99 -15.50 0.06
C VAL A 19 -12.58 -16.77 -0.58
N ARG A 20 -12.25 -17.13 -1.82
CA ARG A 20 -12.61 -18.42 -2.42
C ARG A 20 -12.11 -19.63 -1.64
N SER A 21 -11.06 -19.46 -0.84
CA SER A 21 -10.56 -20.50 0.06
C SER A 21 -11.48 -20.78 1.25
N LEU A 22 -12.46 -19.91 1.51
CA LEU A 22 -13.40 -20.04 2.62
C LEU A 22 -14.63 -20.85 2.20
N PRO A 23 -15.17 -21.72 3.08
CA PRO A 23 -16.38 -22.49 2.79
C PRO A 23 -17.57 -21.59 2.41
N GLY A 24 -18.20 -21.90 1.28
CA GLY A 24 -19.36 -21.17 0.76
C GLY A 24 -19.03 -19.91 -0.05
N MET A 25 -17.75 -19.64 -0.31
CA MET A 25 -17.28 -18.48 -1.10
C MET A 25 -16.52 -18.86 -2.37
N GLU A 26 -16.54 -20.14 -2.77
CA GLU A 26 -15.72 -20.74 -3.83
C GLU A 26 -15.91 -20.07 -5.20
N HIS A 27 -17.07 -19.43 -5.40
CA HIS A 27 -17.44 -18.76 -6.65
C HIS A 27 -17.29 -17.22 -6.62
N ASP A 28 -16.75 -16.63 -5.55
CA ASP A 28 -16.58 -15.16 -5.45
C ASP A 28 -15.67 -14.64 -6.58
N ALA A 29 -16.05 -13.54 -7.25
CA ALA A 29 -15.28 -13.02 -8.39
C ALA A 29 -14.01 -12.23 -7.99
N ARG A 30 -13.84 -11.93 -6.69
CA ARG A 30 -12.79 -11.03 -6.15
C ARG A 30 -11.50 -11.77 -5.84
N THR A 31 -10.91 -12.34 -6.87
CA THR A 31 -9.66 -13.09 -6.82
C THR A 31 -8.44 -12.17 -6.97
N GLU A 32 -7.26 -12.70 -6.64
CA GLU A 32 -5.97 -12.06 -6.79
C GLU A 32 -5.70 -11.62 -8.24
N GLU A 33 -6.23 -12.35 -9.23
CA GLU A 33 -6.18 -12.01 -10.66
C GLU A 33 -6.75 -10.62 -10.96
N THR A 34 -7.69 -10.13 -10.15
CA THR A 34 -8.24 -8.79 -10.32
C THR A 34 -7.19 -7.68 -10.18
N LEU A 35 -6.10 -7.94 -9.45
CA LEU A 35 -4.97 -7.02 -9.28
C LEU A 35 -4.20 -6.79 -10.60
N LEU A 36 -4.26 -7.73 -11.54
CA LEU A 36 -3.64 -7.58 -12.87
C LEU A 36 -4.38 -6.59 -13.76
N HIS A 37 -5.66 -6.30 -13.48
CA HIS A 37 -6.49 -5.43 -14.30
C HIS A 37 -6.29 -3.92 -14.02
N GLY A 38 -5.58 -3.57 -12.95
CA GLY A 38 -5.31 -2.18 -12.57
C GLY A 38 -6.46 -1.52 -11.81
N SER A 39 -6.78 -0.26 -12.15
CA SER A 39 -7.78 0.54 -11.42
C SER A 39 -9.17 -0.14 -11.43
N PRO A 40 -9.86 -0.25 -10.28
CA PRO A 40 -11.14 -0.94 -10.18
C PRO A 40 -12.33 -0.19 -10.82
N ALA A 41 -12.15 1.08 -11.23
CA ALA A 41 -13.08 1.94 -12.01
C ALA A 41 -14.57 1.53 -11.99
N GLY A 42 -15.24 1.66 -10.83
CA GLY A 42 -16.69 1.45 -10.69
C GLY A 42 -17.19 0.00 -10.82
N SER A 43 -16.34 -0.94 -11.23
CA SER A 43 -16.71 -2.34 -11.51
C SER A 43 -16.84 -3.20 -10.25
N GLY A 44 -16.36 -2.73 -9.10
CA GLY A 44 -16.30 -3.52 -7.86
C GLY A 44 -15.35 -4.72 -7.92
N ARG A 45 -14.54 -4.84 -8.98
CA ARG A 45 -13.53 -5.89 -9.18
C ARG A 45 -12.26 -5.56 -8.40
N MET A 46 -12.38 -5.52 -7.08
CA MET A 46 -11.24 -5.47 -6.16
C MET A 46 -10.96 -6.87 -5.64
N TRP A 47 -9.70 -7.18 -5.36
CA TRP A 47 -9.34 -8.39 -4.65
C TRP A 47 -9.88 -8.36 -3.22
N LEU A 48 -10.35 -9.52 -2.73
CA LEU A 48 -10.69 -9.71 -1.33
C LEU A 48 -9.92 -10.90 -0.77
N GLY A 49 -8.87 -10.61 0.00
CA GLY A 49 -8.14 -11.61 0.77
C GLY A 49 -8.96 -12.13 1.96
N PRO A 50 -8.69 -13.35 2.43
CA PRO A 50 -9.24 -13.85 3.69
C PRO A 50 -8.67 -13.06 4.88
N PHE A 51 -9.37 -13.10 6.01
CA PHE A 51 -8.85 -12.55 7.26
C PHE A 51 -7.83 -13.52 7.86
N CYS A 52 -6.56 -13.12 7.84
CA CYS A 52 -5.43 -13.89 8.36
C CYS A 52 -4.70 -13.05 9.42
N PRO A 53 -4.79 -13.42 10.72
CA PRO A 53 -4.13 -12.66 11.79
C PRO A 53 -2.60 -12.74 11.72
N SER A 54 -2.07 -13.90 11.33
CA SER A 54 -0.65 -14.14 11.14
C SER A 54 -0.43 -15.38 10.28
N PRO A 55 0.49 -15.36 9.31
CA PRO A 55 1.19 -14.16 8.83
C PRO A 55 0.20 -13.17 8.16
N PRO A 56 0.54 -11.87 8.05
CA PRO A 56 -0.29 -10.91 7.34
C PRO A 56 -0.43 -11.31 5.86
N ASN A 57 -1.46 -10.78 5.19
CA ASN A 57 -1.62 -10.99 3.77
C ASN A 57 -0.47 -10.34 2.99
N SER A 58 0.11 -11.11 2.06
CA SER A 58 1.09 -10.63 1.09
C SER A 58 0.60 -10.89 -0.34
N VAL A 59 1.03 -10.02 -1.25
CA VAL A 59 0.78 -10.13 -2.69
C VAL A 59 2.09 -9.90 -3.42
N GLU A 60 2.44 -10.82 -4.29
CA GLU A 60 3.59 -10.75 -5.18
C GLU A 60 3.12 -10.48 -6.62
N LEU A 61 3.71 -9.47 -7.24
CA LEU A 61 3.46 -9.10 -8.63
C LEU A 61 4.72 -9.37 -9.45
N ILE A 62 4.62 -10.29 -10.40
CA ILE A 62 5.79 -10.81 -11.14
C ILE A 62 5.81 -10.24 -12.56
N PHE A 63 6.96 -9.73 -12.97
CA PHE A 63 7.22 -9.21 -14.31
C PHE A 63 8.16 -10.16 -15.07
N ASN A 64 7.96 -10.33 -16.38
CA ASN A 64 8.79 -11.22 -17.20
C ASN A 64 10.13 -10.57 -17.61
N GLU A 65 10.25 -9.27 -17.44
CA GLU A 65 11.41 -8.47 -17.82
C GLU A 65 11.71 -7.48 -16.68
N PRO A 66 12.97 -7.02 -16.53
CA PRO A 66 13.30 -5.97 -15.59
C PRO A 66 12.47 -4.71 -15.84
N VAL A 67 11.84 -4.17 -14.80
CA VAL A 67 11.02 -2.96 -14.88
C VAL A 67 11.52 -1.88 -13.93
N ARG A 68 11.26 -0.62 -14.28
CA ARG A 68 11.52 0.53 -13.38
C ARG A 68 10.19 1.03 -12.82
N ILE A 69 10.05 0.94 -11.51
CA ILE A 69 8.85 1.38 -10.79
C ILE A 69 9.05 2.85 -10.39
N ALA A 70 8.18 3.72 -10.89
CA ALA A 70 8.20 5.14 -10.55
C ALA A 70 7.18 5.51 -9.46
N CYS A 71 6.08 4.77 -9.41
CA CYS A 71 4.94 5.03 -8.55
C CYS A 71 4.14 3.75 -8.35
N ALA A 72 3.74 3.47 -7.11
CA ALA A 72 2.75 2.45 -6.78
C ALA A 72 1.44 3.15 -6.38
N ARG A 73 0.30 2.65 -6.88
CA ARG A 73 -1.02 3.23 -6.60
C ARG A 73 -1.91 2.20 -5.93
N PHE A 74 -2.56 2.61 -4.85
CA PHE A 74 -3.40 1.77 -4.01
C PHE A 74 -4.84 2.24 -4.08
N TRP A 75 -5.76 1.32 -4.37
CA TRP A 75 -7.20 1.55 -4.28
C TRP A 75 -7.73 0.77 -3.09
N ASN A 76 -7.85 1.45 -1.95
CA ASN A 76 -8.31 0.80 -0.73
C ASN A 76 -9.83 0.55 -0.75
N TYR A 77 -10.29 -0.43 0.02
CA TYR A 77 -11.66 -0.93 -0.05
C TYR A 77 -12.69 0.11 0.41
N SER A 78 -13.54 0.59 -0.50
CA SER A 78 -14.49 1.68 -0.23
C SER A 78 -15.83 1.26 0.36
N ARG A 79 -16.26 0.02 0.12
CA ARG A 79 -17.59 -0.44 0.56
C ARG A 79 -17.66 -0.67 2.07
N THR A 80 -16.57 -1.15 2.66
CA THR A 80 -16.40 -1.27 4.12
C THR A 80 -15.01 -0.76 4.48
N PRO A 81 -14.83 0.56 4.63
CA PRO A 81 -13.52 1.19 4.80
C PRO A 81 -12.70 0.65 5.96
N SER A 82 -13.36 0.17 7.03
CA SER A 82 -12.73 -0.50 8.17
C SER A 82 -12.01 -1.80 7.81
N ARG A 83 -12.30 -2.40 6.64
CA ARG A 83 -11.61 -3.59 6.12
C ARG A 83 -10.49 -3.25 5.14
N GLY A 84 -10.25 -1.96 4.90
CA GLY A 84 -9.15 -1.51 4.07
C GLY A 84 -7.79 -1.80 4.72
N VAL A 85 -6.76 -1.91 3.89
CA VAL A 85 -5.38 -2.03 4.36
C VAL A 85 -5.00 -0.74 5.07
N ARG A 86 -4.40 -0.84 6.25
CA ARG A 86 -3.82 0.28 6.99
C ARG A 86 -2.30 0.29 6.83
N ASP A 87 -1.64 -0.77 7.26
CA ASP A 87 -0.18 -0.87 7.22
C ASP A 87 0.26 -1.62 5.96
N VAL A 88 1.26 -1.10 5.26
CA VAL A 88 1.81 -1.73 4.05
C VAL A 88 3.33 -1.70 4.04
N GLU A 89 3.90 -2.77 3.51
CA GLU A 89 5.30 -2.88 3.14
C GLU A 89 5.40 -3.20 1.65
N ILE A 90 6.39 -2.62 0.98
CA ILE A 90 6.65 -2.86 -0.44
C ILE A 90 8.09 -3.34 -0.57
N TYR A 91 8.23 -4.53 -1.14
CA TYR A 91 9.50 -5.15 -1.46
C TYR A 91 9.70 -5.14 -2.98
N VAL A 92 10.94 -4.94 -3.43
CA VAL A 92 11.36 -5.14 -4.82
C VAL A 92 12.56 -6.05 -4.79
N ASP A 93 12.46 -7.21 -5.44
CA ASP A 93 13.50 -8.26 -5.44
C ASP A 93 14.02 -8.53 -4.01
N ASP A 94 13.07 -8.78 -3.10
CA ASP A 94 13.28 -9.05 -1.66
C ASP A 94 13.84 -7.89 -0.83
N LEU A 95 14.08 -6.72 -1.43
CA LEU A 95 14.51 -5.52 -0.72
C LEU A 95 13.31 -4.66 -0.30
N LEU A 96 13.17 -4.39 1.00
CA LEU A 96 12.18 -3.44 1.52
C LEU A 96 12.51 -2.01 1.05
N ILE A 97 11.63 -1.42 0.24
CA ILE A 97 11.80 -0.06 -0.30
C ILE A 97 10.79 0.95 0.26
N TYR A 98 9.73 0.49 0.92
CA TYR A 98 8.74 1.35 1.55
C TYR A 98 8.00 0.62 2.66
N GLN A 99 7.78 1.33 3.77
CA GLN A 99 6.89 0.93 4.86
C GLN A 99 6.08 2.15 5.29
N GLY A 100 4.76 2.02 5.34
CA GLY A 100 3.90 3.16 5.64
C GLY A 100 2.45 2.80 5.91
N ILE A 101 1.65 3.85 6.06
CA ILE A 101 0.23 3.78 6.41
C ILE A 101 -0.59 4.28 5.21
N MET A 102 -1.71 3.61 4.94
CA MET A 102 -2.72 3.93 3.94
C MET A 102 -3.97 4.48 4.63
N ARG A 103 -4.66 5.42 3.97
CA ARG A 103 -5.94 5.93 4.48
C ARG A 103 -7.04 4.91 4.27
N GLN A 104 -7.98 4.93 5.20
CA GLN A 104 -9.29 4.34 4.97
C GLN A 104 -9.98 5.05 3.81
N SER A 105 -10.61 4.27 2.94
CA SER A 105 -11.34 4.80 1.79
C SER A 105 -12.57 5.60 2.28
N GLY A 106 -12.65 6.89 1.98
CA GLY A 106 -13.76 7.75 2.47
C GLY A 106 -13.42 9.20 2.83
N GLY A 107 -12.15 9.62 2.72
CA GLY A 107 -11.78 11.04 2.82
C GLY A 107 -12.23 11.87 1.59
N ALA A 108 -12.00 13.20 1.63
CA ALA A 108 -12.34 14.15 0.56
C ALA A 108 -11.78 13.81 -0.85
N HIS A 109 -10.92 12.80 -0.94
CA HIS A 109 -10.34 12.26 -2.16
C HIS A 109 -10.62 10.75 -2.23
N GLY A 110 -11.88 10.37 -2.51
CA GLY A 110 -12.33 8.97 -2.67
C GLY A 110 -11.71 8.24 -3.87
N GLY A 111 -10.39 8.27 -3.99
CA GLY A 111 -9.60 7.77 -5.10
C GLY A 111 -8.37 6.99 -4.64
N ALA A 112 -7.47 6.74 -5.59
CA ALA A 112 -6.25 5.99 -5.33
C ALA A 112 -5.24 6.82 -4.51
N GLU A 113 -4.53 6.17 -3.60
CA GLU A 113 -3.35 6.73 -2.95
C GLU A 113 -2.09 6.36 -3.73
N SER A 114 -1.06 7.19 -3.67
CA SER A 114 0.18 7.00 -4.43
C SER A 114 1.41 7.01 -3.53
N VAL A 115 2.34 6.09 -3.79
CA VAL A 115 3.70 6.08 -3.24
C VAL A 115 4.66 6.34 -4.39
N LEU A 116 5.51 7.36 -4.27
CA LEU A 116 6.44 7.77 -5.32
C LEU A 116 7.86 7.25 -5.05
N PHE A 117 8.47 6.69 -6.09
CA PHE A 117 9.84 6.16 -6.09
C PHE A 117 10.75 6.93 -7.08
N THR A 118 10.34 8.13 -7.46
CA THR A 118 11.06 8.96 -8.42
C THR A 118 10.93 10.44 -8.08
N GLN A 119 11.95 11.21 -8.46
CA GLN A 119 11.98 12.68 -8.38
C GLN A 119 11.69 13.34 -9.73
N ARG A 120 11.32 12.55 -10.75
CA ARG A 120 10.97 13.08 -12.07
C ARG A 120 9.82 14.10 -11.96
N PRO A 121 10.03 15.37 -12.33
CA PRO A 121 9.06 16.44 -12.07
C PRO A 121 7.67 16.17 -12.67
N ASP A 122 7.62 15.59 -13.88
CA ASP A 122 6.39 15.24 -14.59
C ASP A 122 5.55 14.19 -13.86
N ILE A 123 6.20 13.22 -13.21
CA ILE A 123 5.52 12.17 -12.44
C ILE A 123 5.13 12.69 -11.06
N VAL A 124 6.03 13.43 -10.40
CA VAL A 124 5.76 14.03 -9.09
C VAL A 124 4.56 14.97 -9.18
N GLU A 125 4.54 15.90 -10.13
CA GLU A 125 3.46 16.87 -10.27
C GLU A 125 2.12 16.19 -10.56
N ARG A 126 2.13 15.09 -11.33
CA ARG A 126 0.92 14.32 -11.64
C ARG A 126 0.30 13.63 -10.42
N TYR A 127 1.12 13.18 -9.46
CA TYR A 127 0.66 12.28 -8.40
C TYR A 127 0.82 12.83 -6.99
N ARG A 128 1.52 13.97 -6.80
CA ARG A 128 1.76 14.58 -5.48
C ARG A 128 0.51 14.79 -4.64
N ALA A 129 -0.61 15.15 -5.27
CA ALA A 129 -1.89 15.38 -4.58
C ALA A 129 -2.54 14.07 -4.06
N LEU A 130 -2.06 12.92 -4.53
CA LEU A 130 -2.54 11.59 -4.14
C LEU A 130 -1.60 10.90 -3.15
N VAL A 131 -0.48 11.53 -2.79
CA VAL A 131 0.43 11.00 -1.78
C VAL A 131 -0.19 11.24 -0.41
N TYR A 132 -0.31 10.17 0.39
CA TYR A 132 -0.64 10.33 1.79
C TYR A 132 0.60 10.57 2.62
N LEU A 133 0.54 11.63 3.43
CA LEU A 133 1.47 11.87 4.50
C LEU A 133 0.67 11.77 5.80
N PRO A 134 0.77 10.65 6.54
CA PRO A 134 0.15 10.54 7.85
C PRO A 134 0.69 11.64 8.78
N SER A 135 -0.16 12.12 9.69
CA SER A 135 0.31 13.03 10.73
C SER A 135 1.36 12.34 11.60
N ALA A 136 2.20 13.12 12.28
CA ALA A 136 3.18 12.55 13.22
C ALA A 136 2.53 11.68 14.32
N GLU A 137 1.24 11.89 14.61
CA GLU A 137 0.47 11.13 15.60
C GLU A 137 0.08 9.74 15.09
N GLU A 138 -0.15 9.60 13.78
CA GLU A 138 -0.47 8.30 13.16
C GLU A 138 0.77 7.41 12.97
N LEU A 139 1.96 8.02 12.92
CA LEU A 139 3.25 7.34 12.77
C LEU A 139 3.77 6.68 14.05
N VAL A 140 3.09 6.88 15.18
CA VAL A 140 3.57 6.44 16.49
C VAL A 140 2.79 5.23 16.99
N THR A 141 3.39 4.06 16.90
CA THR A 141 3.12 2.97 17.83
C THR A 141 4.45 2.55 18.43
N PHE A 142 4.71 2.99 19.66
CA PHE A 142 5.86 2.53 20.43
C PHE A 142 5.50 1.19 21.07
N PHE A 143 6.33 0.18 20.84
CA PHE A 143 6.34 -1.06 21.58
C PHE A 143 7.51 -1.01 22.55
N ASP A 144 7.24 -1.17 23.84
CA ASP A 144 8.31 -1.44 24.81
C ASP A 144 8.69 -2.94 24.81
N GLU A 145 9.74 -3.31 25.53
CA GLU A 145 10.21 -4.70 25.64
C GLU A 145 9.17 -5.64 26.32
N SER A 146 8.06 -5.10 26.82
CA SER A 146 6.96 -5.86 27.41
C SER A 146 5.75 -6.05 26.47
N GLY A 147 5.83 -5.51 25.24
CA GLY A 147 4.76 -5.59 24.25
C GLY A 147 3.56 -4.68 24.55
N ARG A 148 3.73 -3.66 25.39
CA ARG A 148 2.67 -2.68 25.70
C ARG A 148 2.77 -1.47 24.76
N VAL A 149 1.60 -0.97 24.36
CA VAL A 149 1.45 0.20 23.49
C VAL A 149 1.26 1.44 24.36
N GLU A 150 2.24 2.35 24.37
CA GLU A 150 2.05 3.70 24.92
C GLU A 150 1.73 4.70 23.79
N HIS A 151 0.60 5.39 23.92
CA HIS A 151 0.22 6.49 23.04
C HIS A 151 1.06 7.74 23.38
N GLY A 152 2.25 7.82 22.79
CA GLY A 152 3.22 8.88 23.06
C GLY A 152 2.92 10.17 22.28
N GLY A 153 2.26 11.14 22.92
CA GLY A 153 2.32 12.53 22.50
C GLY A 153 3.76 13.04 22.48
N ARG A 154 4.17 13.67 21.38
CA ARG A 154 5.55 14.12 21.12
C ARG A 154 6.06 15.09 22.20
N ARG A 155 7.34 14.98 22.58
CA ARG A 155 8.10 16.06 23.22
C ARG A 155 9.44 16.34 22.51
N PRO A 156 9.91 17.60 22.49
CA PRO A 156 11.04 18.06 21.69
C PRO A 156 12.38 17.82 22.43
N GLY A 157 13.45 17.45 21.70
CA GLY A 157 14.83 17.57 22.20
C GLY A 157 15.79 16.38 22.08
N LEU A 158 15.59 15.38 21.20
CA LEU A 158 16.56 14.26 21.03
C LEU A 158 17.08 14.14 19.58
N PRO A 159 18.34 13.66 19.41
CA PRO A 159 19.16 13.88 18.21
C PRO A 159 18.92 12.85 17.11
N ALA A 160 19.33 13.24 15.90
CA ALA A 160 19.17 12.50 14.65
C ALA A 160 19.84 11.12 14.68
N TYR A 161 19.05 10.06 14.52
CA TYR A 161 19.51 8.76 14.08
C TYR A 161 18.62 8.24 12.96
N GLY A 162 19.23 8.02 11.81
CA GLY A 162 18.66 7.37 10.64
C GLY A 162 17.64 8.23 9.91
N GLU A 163 18.10 8.99 8.91
CA GLU A 163 17.21 9.50 7.88
C GLU A 163 16.44 8.33 7.28
N ARG A 164 15.16 8.20 7.66
CA ARG A 164 14.21 7.37 6.91
C ARG A 164 14.23 7.86 5.47
N PRO A 165 14.16 6.96 4.47
CA PRO A 165 13.77 7.36 3.14
C PRO A 165 12.38 8.00 3.22
N ALA A 166 12.34 9.31 3.30
CA ALA A 166 11.13 10.09 3.14
C ALA A 166 10.82 10.13 1.65
N THR A 167 9.54 10.05 1.29
CA THR A 167 9.09 10.46 -0.04
C THR A 167 9.69 11.84 -0.31
N ALA A 168 10.67 11.91 -1.22
CA ALA A 168 11.36 13.15 -1.56
C ALA A 168 10.42 14.03 -2.40
N VAL A 169 9.45 14.65 -1.75
CA VAL A 169 8.88 15.90 -2.23
C VAL A 169 9.51 16.98 -1.36
N VAL A 170 10.77 17.29 -1.67
CA VAL A 170 11.38 18.51 -1.14
C VAL A 170 10.73 19.65 -1.92
N ALA A 171 10.01 20.51 -1.20
CA ALA A 171 9.45 21.75 -1.74
C ALA A 171 10.56 22.77 -2.00
#